data_AF-A0A2D0APJ5-F1
#
_entry.id   AF-A0A2D0APJ5-F1
#
_cell.length_a   1.000
_cell.length_b   1.000
_cell.length_c   1.000
_cell.angle_alpha   90.00
_cell.angle_beta   90.00
_cell.angle_gamma   90.00
#
_symmetry.space_group_name_H-M   'P 1'
#
loop_
_entity.id
_entity.type
_entity.pdbx_description
1 polymer ?
#
loop_
_entity_poly.entity_id
_entity_poly.type
_entity_poly.pdbx_seq_one_letter_code
_entity_poly.pdbx_strand_id
1 'polypeptide(L)' 'MSQSALATYLALSDDDLNEMGIRPDTLFKAQPDDNGAAGYYFNVPDTTPQRVLGQKRWSLGDRIDIPASVLNNDSA' A
#
# COMPACT_ATOMS: atom_id res chain seq x y z
N MET A 1 1.98 12.20 -4.49
CA MET A 1 1.53 10.97 -3.81
C MET A 1 2.11 10.93 -2.42
N SER A 2 1.27 10.87 -1.38
CA SER A 2 1.72 11.03 0.01
C SER A 2 1.93 9.68 0.70
N GLN A 3 3.15 9.40 1.15
CA GLN A 3 3.49 8.18 1.91
C GLN A 3 2.70 8.08 3.22
N SER A 4 2.45 9.21 3.87
CA SER A 4 1.67 9.26 5.12
C SER A 4 0.18 8.97 4.92
N ALA A 5 -0.37 9.27 3.73
CA ALA A 5 -1.75 8.87 3.39
C ALA A 5 -1.85 7.35 3.21
N LEU A 6 -0.83 6.74 2.61
CA LEU A 6 -0.70 5.29 2.51
C LEU A 6 -0.54 4.64 3.89
N ALA A 7 0.31 5.20 4.75
CA ALA A 7 0.52 4.73 6.12
C ALA A 7 -0.80 4.76 6.91
N THR A 8 -1.53 5.88 6.81
CA THR A 8 -2.84 6.07 7.44
C THR A 8 -3.86 5.06 6.93
N TYR A 9 -3.96 4.88 5.61
CA TYR A 9 -4.90 3.92 5.01
C TYR A 9 -4.60 2.47 5.41
N LEU A 10 -3.32 2.10 5.38
CA LEU A 10 -2.88 0.79 5.82
C LEU A 10 -2.88 0.64 7.34
N ALA A 11 -3.16 1.71 8.10
CA ALA A 11 -3.02 1.80 9.55
C ALA A 11 -1.68 1.21 10.03
N LEU A 12 -0.60 1.70 9.41
CA LEU A 12 0.81 1.44 9.70
C LEU A 12 1.52 2.77 9.95
N SER A 13 2.68 2.75 10.60
CA SER A 13 3.53 3.95 10.70
C SER A 13 4.33 4.15 9.41
N ASP A 14 4.73 5.39 9.11
CA ASP A 14 5.64 5.67 7.99
C ASP A 14 6.96 4.88 8.11
N ASP A 15 7.41 4.60 9.35
CA ASP A 15 8.58 3.77 9.64
C ASP A 15 8.37 2.29 9.26
N ASP A 16 7.20 1.72 9.56
CA ASP A 16 6.86 0.35 9.12
C ASP A 16 6.88 0.25 7.59
N LEU A 17 6.32 1.25 6.89
CA LEU A 17 6.35 1.29 5.42
C LEU A 17 7.78 1.40 4.89
N ASN A 18 8.62 2.20 5.54
CA ASN A 18 10.03 2.32 5.17
C ASN A 18 10.81 1.02 5.41
N GLU A 19 10.60 0.33 6.53
CA GLU A 19 11.18 -0.99 6.80
C GLU A 19 10.73 -2.05 5.79
N MET A 20 9.45 -2.01 5.38
CA MET A 20 8.92 -2.85 4.31
C MET A 20 9.45 -2.47 2.92
N GLY A 21 10.02 -1.27 2.76
CA GLY A 21 10.41 -0.73 1.45
C GLY A 21 9.22 -0.32 0.59
N ILE A 22 8.04 -0.12 1.19
CA ILE A 22 6.82 0.28 0.47
C ILE A 22 6.78 1.80 0.39
N ARG A 23 6.81 2.30 -0.85
CA ARG A 23 6.67 3.71 -1.17
C ARG A 23 5.68 3.91 -2.31
N PRO A 24 5.03 5.08 -2.43
CA PRO A 24 4.10 5.34 -3.51
C PRO A 24 4.66 5.08 -4.92
N ASP A 25 5.96 5.33 -5.12
CA ASP A 25 6.69 5.09 -6.37
C ASP A 25 7.00 3.60 -6.65
N THR A 26 7.00 2.75 -5.62
CA THR A 26 7.23 1.30 -5.73
C THR A 26 5.95 0.51 -6.00
N LEU A 27 4.78 1.16 -5.96
CA LEU A 27 3.51 0.51 -6.16
C LEU A 27 3.30 0.14 -7.62
N PHE A 28 2.76 -1.05 -7.84
CA PHE A 28 2.36 -1.49 -9.17
C PHE A 28 1.02 -0.89 -9.54
N LYS A 29 0.85 -0.51 -10.80
CA LYS A 29 -0.44 -0.06 -11.31
C LYS A 29 -1.35 -1.28 -11.49
N ALA A 30 -2.51 -1.28 -10.83
CA ALA A 30 -3.52 -2.29 -11.08
C ALA A 30 -4.10 -2.09 -12.48
N GLN A 31 -4.49 -3.18 -13.14
CA GLN A 31 -5.36 -3.06 -14.30
C GLN A 31 -6.64 -2.33 -13.88
N PRO A 32 -7.11 -1.36 -14.67
CA PRO A 32 -8.38 -0.71 -14.38
C PRO A 32 -9.47 -1.78 -14.31
N ASP A 33 -10.33 -1.68 -13.30
CA ASP A 33 -11.52 -2.51 -13.22
C ASP A 33 -12.51 -2.16 -14.34
N ASP A 34 -13.61 -2.91 -14.45
CA ASP A 34 -14.68 -2.64 -15.44
C ASP A 34 -15.28 -1.21 -15.33
N ASN A 35 -15.04 -0.50 -14.22
CA ASN A 35 -15.46 0.88 -14.00
C ASN A 35 -14.39 1.92 -14.37
N GLY A 36 -13.24 1.47 -14.91
CA GLY A 36 -12.14 2.35 -15.27
C GLY A 36 -11.39 2.94 -14.08
N ALA A 37 -11.61 2.42 -12.87
CA ALA A 37 -10.95 2.92 -11.67
C ALA A 37 -9.48 2.50 -11.70
N ALA A 38 -8.59 3.48 -11.84
CA ALA A 38 -7.17 3.24 -11.69
C ALA A 38 -6.90 2.85 -10.23
N GLY A 39 -6.37 1.65 -10.01
CA GLY A 39 -5.88 1.19 -8.71
C GLY A 39 -4.37 1.08 -8.72
N TYR A 40 -3.81 0.94 -7.53
CA TYR A 40 -2.43 0.53 -7.32
C TYR A 40 -2.44 -0.71 -6.43
N TYR A 41 -1.34 -1.44 -6.39
CA TYR A 41 -1.18 -2.54 -5.45
C TYR A 41 0.29 -2.74 -5.12
N PHE A 42 0.55 -3.44 -4.02
CA PHE A 42 1.85 -4.02 -3.74
C PHE A 42 1.68 -5.47 -3.31
N ASN A 43 2.74 -6.24 -3.46
CA ASN A 43 2.83 -7.56 -2.86
C ASN A 43 3.58 -7.41 -1.53
N VAL A 44 3.07 -8.04 -0.48
CA VAL A 44 3.69 -8.00 0.85
C VAL A 44 5.13 -8.50 0.73
N PRO A 45 6.14 -7.64 0.93
CA PRO A 45 7.53 -7.99 0.71
C PRO A 45 8.05 -8.91 1.82
N ASP A 46 9.07 -9.73 1.53
CA ASP A 46 9.71 -10.61 2.52
C ASP A 46 10.39 -9.85 3.67
N THR A 47 10.66 -8.56 3.47
CA THR A 47 11.14 -7.61 4.50
C THR A 47 10.04 -7.20 5.48
N THR A 48 8.79 -7.63 5.30
CA THR A 48 7.68 -7.25 6.16
C THR A 48 7.88 -7.78 7.59
N PRO A 49 7.92 -6.91 8.60
CA PRO A 49 8.08 -7.33 9.98
C PRO A 49 6.95 -8.26 10.45
N GLN A 50 7.28 -9.28 11.26
CA GLN A 50 6.27 -10.21 11.80
C GLN A 50 5.17 -9.51 12.61
N ARG A 51 5.47 -8.37 13.26
CA ARG A 51 4.49 -7.53 13.95
C ARG A 51 3.39 -7.03 13.00
N VAL A 52 3.77 -6.61 11.79
CA VAL A 52 2.87 -6.12 10.75
C VAL A 52 2.06 -7.28 10.17
N LEU A 53 2.71 -8.39 9.83
CA LEU A 53 2.04 -9.59 9.33
C LEU A 53 0.98 -10.10 10.31
N GLY A 54 1.30 -10.15 11.61
CA GLY A 54 0.37 -10.56 12.66
C GLY A 54 -0.80 -9.58 12.84
N GLN A 55 -0.52 -8.27 12.86
CA GLN A 55 -1.53 -7.22 13.03
C GLN A 55 -2.51 -7.16 11.86
N LYS A 56 -2.01 -7.27 10.63
CA LYS A 56 -2.81 -7.17 9.40
C LYS A 56 -3.34 -8.51 8.90
N ARG A 57 -2.87 -9.62 9.48
CA ARG A 57 -3.12 -10.98 8.99
C ARG A 57 -2.69 -11.16 7.54
N TRP A 58 -1.58 -10.52 7.16
CA TRP A 58 -1.00 -10.63 5.84
C TRP A 58 -0.03 -11.80 5.77
N SER A 59 0.05 -12.41 4.59
CA SER A 59 1.07 -13.40 4.24
C SER A 59 2.10 -12.75 3.31
N LEU A 60 3.33 -13.23 3.36
CA LEU A 60 4.36 -12.80 2.40
C LEU A 60 3.91 -13.13 0.97
N GLY A 61 4.07 -12.18 0.06
CA GLY A 61 3.62 -12.27 -1.32
C GLY A 61 2.14 -11.97 -1.54
N ASP A 62 1.32 -11.79 -0.48
CA ASP A 62 -0.09 -11.42 -0.63
C ASP A 62 -0.22 -10.08 -1.35
N ARG A 63 -1.20 -9.98 -2.24
CA ARG A 63 -1.50 -8.75 -2.96
C ARG A 63 -2.42 -7.87 -2.12
N ILE A 64 -1.99 -6.63 -1.89
CA ILE A 64 -2.78 -5.59 -1.21
C ILE A 64 -3.11 -4.50 -2.23
N ASP A 65 -4.41 -4.38 -2.55
CA ASP A 65 -4.90 -3.34 -3.44
C ASP A 65 -5.06 -2.01 -2.70
N ILE A 66 -4.63 -0.93 -3.36
CA ILE A 66 -4.66 0.45 -2.89
C ILE A 66 -5.49 1.26 -3.89
N PRO A 67 -6.60 1.87 -3.46
CA PRO A 67 -7.38 2.77 -4.31
C PRO A 67 -6.53 3.98 -4.71
N ALA A 68 -6.61 4.44 -5.97
CA ALA A 68 -5.90 5.66 -6.37
C ALA A 68 -6.27 6.87 -5.52
N SER A 69 -7.51 6.95 -5.01
CA SER A 69 -7.95 8.02 -4.10
C SER A 69 -7.07 8.18 -2.86
N VAL A 70 -6.46 7.09 -2.35
CA VAL A 70 -5.55 7.13 -1.21
C VAL A 70 -4.27 7.88 -1.57
N LEU A 71 -3.72 7.63 -2.76
CA LEU A 71 -2.47 8.23 -3.23
C LEU A 71 -2.67 9.62 -3.82
N ASN A 72 -3.89 9.91 -4.29
CA ASN A 72 -4.31 11.15 -4.92
C ASN A 72 -5.01 12.10 -3.94
N ASN A 73 -4.72 12.00 -2.64
CA ASN A 73 -5.02 13.05 -1.65
C ASN A 73 -4.15 14.31 -1.90
N ASP A 74 -4.14 14.77 -3.15
CA ASP A 74 -3.71 16.09 -3.56
C ASP A 74 -4.97 16.79 -4.11
N SER A 75 -5.50 17.70 -3.29
CA SER A 75 -6.43 18.78 -3.67
C SER A 75 -7.92 18.42 -3.85
N ALA A 76 -8.71 18.71 -2.80
CA ALA A 76 -9.94 19.48 -2.93
C ALA A 76 -9.86 20.69 -1.99
#